data_AF-A0A9E1Z2N6-F1
#
_entry.id   AF-A0A9E1Z2N6-F1
#
_cell.length_a   1.000
_cell.length_b   1.000
_cell.length_c   1.000
_cell.angle_alpha   90.00
_cell.angle_beta   90.00
_cell.angle_gamma   90.00
#
_symmetry.space_group_name_H-M   'P 1'
#
loop_
_entity.id
_entity.type
_entity.pdbx_description
1 polymer ?
#
loop_
_entity_poly.entity_id
_entity_poly.type
_entity_poly.pdbx_seq_one_letter_code
_entity_poly.pdbx_strand_id
1 'polypeptide(L)'
;MADRSNPLQHAAYGGPGWQPRVRHLRDEANGIWGIFGIDSEYGTLRSVLLHRPGPEIVSDDPNGAQMLDRVDADRAGRQHDAIVEAYRANGTEVHLIEPPPAPQPNQMFMADLFAMTPEGAILARPASEVRAGEERVAAVGLAAAGVPILRSISGTGTFEGADLMWLSSTHVLVGRGLRTNTEAIDQIVDVMAAIGVTTTRVDLPIGTMHLMGMLRILDRDLAVAWPT
;
A
#
# COMPACT_ATOMS: atom_id res chain seq x y z
N MET A 1 -2.14 -44.38 -16.48
CA MET A 1 -1.16 -43.27 -16.39
C MET A 1 -0.81 -42.85 -17.80
N ALA A 2 -0.77 -41.54 -18.09
CA ALA A 2 -0.32 -41.06 -19.40
C ALA A 2 1.12 -41.53 -19.68
N ASP A 3 1.40 -41.89 -20.93
CA ASP A 3 2.72 -42.37 -21.36
C ASP A 3 3.77 -41.27 -21.15
N ARG A 4 4.73 -41.51 -20.27
CA ARG A 4 5.81 -40.56 -19.97
C ARG A 4 6.77 -40.34 -21.14
N SER A 5 6.73 -41.19 -22.17
CA SER A 5 7.57 -41.05 -23.37
C SER A 5 7.08 -39.94 -24.32
N ASN A 6 5.81 -39.54 -24.21
CA ASN A 6 5.24 -38.44 -25.01
C ASN A 6 4.81 -37.26 -24.12
N PRO A 7 5.68 -36.25 -23.91
CA PRO A 7 5.39 -35.11 -23.03
C PRO A 7 4.15 -34.32 -23.45
N LEU A 8 3.82 -34.27 -24.75
CA LEU A 8 2.66 -33.50 -25.25
C LEU A 8 1.29 -34.06 -24.82
N GLN A 9 1.24 -35.28 -24.26
CA GLN A 9 0.00 -35.83 -23.69
C GLN A 9 -0.23 -35.41 -22.24
N HIS A 10 0.73 -34.75 -21.58
CA HIS A 10 0.60 -34.34 -20.19
C HIS A 10 0.26 -32.85 -20.11
N ALA A 11 -0.73 -32.50 -19.28
CA ALA A 11 -1.14 -31.11 -19.05
C ALA A 11 0.02 -30.21 -18.61
N ALA A 12 1.00 -30.74 -17.89
CA ALA A 12 2.19 -29.99 -17.49
C ALA A 12 3.01 -29.44 -18.67
N TYR A 13 2.89 -30.02 -19.86
CA TYR A 13 3.57 -29.57 -21.09
C TYR A 13 2.59 -29.01 -22.14
N GLY A 14 1.43 -28.51 -21.71
CA GLY A 14 0.42 -27.96 -22.63
C GLY A 14 -0.47 -29.01 -23.31
N GLY A 15 -0.40 -30.27 -22.86
CA GLY A 15 -1.28 -31.34 -23.31
C GLY A 15 -2.72 -31.19 -22.80
N PRO A 16 -3.59 -32.19 -23.10
CA PRO A 16 -4.98 -32.17 -22.68
C PRO A 16 -5.13 -31.92 -21.16
N GLY A 17 -5.94 -30.92 -20.79
CA GLY A 17 -6.15 -30.50 -19.40
C GLY A 17 -5.35 -29.26 -18.98
N TRP A 18 -4.36 -28.81 -19.77
CA TRP A 18 -3.75 -27.50 -19.56
C TRP A 18 -4.73 -26.39 -19.90
N GLN A 19 -4.76 -25.33 -19.08
CA GLN A 19 -5.62 -24.17 -19.27
C GLN A 19 -4.81 -22.89 -19.04
N PRO A 20 -4.74 -21.97 -20.00
CA PRO A 20 -4.06 -20.69 -19.81
C PRO A 20 -4.86 -19.79 -18.85
N ARG A 21 -4.16 -18.94 -18.10
CA ARG A 21 -4.80 -17.76 -17.50
C ARG A 21 -5.03 -16.71 -18.60
N VAL A 22 -6.28 -16.31 -18.77
CA VAL A 22 -6.71 -15.34 -19.81
C VAL A 22 -7.44 -14.12 -19.23
N ARG A 23 -7.72 -14.11 -17.93
CA ARG A 23 -8.40 -13.02 -17.24
C ARG A 23 -7.40 -11.99 -16.73
N HIS A 24 -7.84 -10.75 -16.53
CA HIS A 24 -7.02 -9.73 -15.87
C HIS A 24 -6.86 -10.06 -14.39
N LEU A 25 -5.80 -9.58 -13.76
CA LEU A 25 -5.53 -9.85 -12.34
C LEU A 25 -6.66 -9.33 -11.44
N ARG A 26 -7.26 -8.18 -11.77
CA ARG A 26 -8.45 -7.65 -11.07
C ARG A 26 -9.65 -8.61 -11.08
N ASP A 27 -9.81 -9.42 -12.12
CA ASP A 27 -10.94 -10.37 -12.25
C ASP A 27 -10.76 -11.62 -11.37
N GLU A 28 -9.62 -11.72 -10.70
CA GLU A 28 -9.27 -12.82 -9.81
C GLU A 28 -9.32 -12.45 -8.32
N ALA A 29 -9.64 -11.19 -8.03
CA ALA A 29 -10.00 -10.74 -6.70
C ALA A 29 -11.22 -11.53 -6.18
N ASN A 30 -11.26 -11.76 -4.86
CA ASN A 30 -12.34 -12.51 -4.21
C ASN A 30 -12.53 -13.93 -4.82
N GLY A 31 -11.42 -14.65 -5.02
CA GLY A 31 -11.41 -15.96 -5.66
C GLY A 31 -10.07 -16.66 -5.52
N ILE A 32 -9.15 -16.40 -6.46
CA ILE A 32 -7.77 -16.89 -6.34
C ILE A 32 -7.03 -16.07 -5.28
N TRP A 33 -7.32 -14.77 -5.25
CA TRP A 33 -6.77 -13.81 -4.32
C TRP A 33 -7.84 -13.35 -3.31
N GLY A 34 -7.40 -12.62 -2.29
CA GLY A 34 -8.29 -11.96 -1.33
C GLY A 34 -9.12 -10.85 -1.95
N ILE A 35 -9.88 -10.14 -1.10
CA ILE A 35 -10.58 -8.93 -1.51
C ILE A 35 -9.54 -7.80 -1.57
N PHE A 36 -9.31 -7.25 -2.76
CA PHE A 36 -8.41 -6.11 -2.96
C PHE A 36 -8.93 -5.22 -4.08
N GLY A 37 -8.31 -4.05 -4.22
CA GLY A 37 -8.56 -3.11 -5.30
C GLY A 37 -8.89 -1.72 -4.76
N ILE A 38 -8.10 -0.72 -5.18
CA ILE A 38 -8.42 0.70 -4.96
C ILE A 38 -8.25 1.42 -6.30
N ASP A 39 -9.27 2.17 -6.70
CA ASP A 39 -9.30 3.00 -7.90
C ASP A 39 -9.80 4.43 -7.63
N SER A 40 -10.07 4.75 -6.37
CA SER A 40 -10.63 6.02 -5.92
C SER A 40 -10.37 6.24 -4.43
N GLU A 41 -10.26 7.50 -4.02
CA GLU A 41 -10.11 7.91 -2.61
C GLU A 41 -11.45 8.02 -1.85
N TYR A 42 -12.57 7.98 -2.57
CA TYR A 42 -13.93 8.21 -2.04
C TYR A 42 -14.86 7.00 -2.16
N GLY A 43 -14.39 5.90 -2.76
CA GLY A 43 -15.15 4.65 -2.84
C GLY A 43 -15.45 4.07 -1.45
N THR A 44 -16.51 3.28 -1.33
CA THR A 44 -16.81 2.59 -0.07
C THR A 44 -15.66 1.66 0.32
N LEU A 45 -15.04 1.93 1.47
CA LEU A 45 -13.94 1.13 1.99
C LEU A 45 -14.43 -0.25 2.46
N ARG A 46 -13.94 -1.31 1.82
CA ARG A 46 -14.35 -2.69 2.11
C ARG A 46 -13.35 -3.46 2.98
N SER A 47 -12.07 -3.15 2.86
CA SER A 47 -11.00 -3.79 3.62
C SER A 47 -9.91 -2.77 3.95
N VAL A 48 -9.28 -2.90 5.12
CA VAL A 48 -8.18 -2.06 5.58
C VAL A 48 -7.11 -2.90 6.28
N LEU A 49 -5.84 -2.58 6.04
CA LEU A 49 -4.68 -3.19 6.70
C LEU A 49 -4.10 -2.22 7.72
N LEU A 50 -3.99 -2.64 8.97
CA LEU A 50 -3.57 -1.81 10.10
C LEU A 50 -2.48 -2.51 10.93
N HIS A 51 -1.60 -1.72 11.53
CA HIS A 51 -0.67 -2.17 12.57
C HIS A 51 -1.03 -1.44 13.86
N ARG A 52 -1.44 -2.20 14.89
CA ARG A 52 -1.77 -1.63 16.19
C ARG A 52 -0.48 -1.21 16.89
N PRO A 53 -0.33 0.06 17.31
CA PRO A 53 0.87 0.49 18.02
C PRO A 53 1.00 -0.22 19.37
N GLY A 54 2.22 -0.66 19.66
CA GLY A 54 2.62 -1.26 20.93
C GLY A 54 3.75 -0.46 21.61
N PRO A 55 4.52 -1.11 22.50
CA PRO A 55 5.64 -0.48 23.21
C PRO A 55 6.70 0.17 22.31
N GLU A 56 6.78 -0.23 21.03
CA GLU A 56 7.75 0.30 20.07
C GLU A 56 7.62 1.81 19.82
N ILE A 57 6.46 2.42 20.09
CA ILE A 57 6.27 3.86 19.89
C ILE A 57 6.85 4.70 21.04
N VAL A 58 7.25 4.06 22.15
CA VAL A 58 7.86 4.74 23.29
C VAL A 58 9.35 4.92 23.01
N SER A 59 9.74 6.16 22.71
CA SER A 59 11.15 6.53 22.50
C SER A 59 11.61 7.58 23.50
N ASP A 60 12.84 7.42 24.00
CA ASP A 60 13.52 8.47 24.76
C ASP A 60 14.05 9.61 23.89
N ASP A 61 14.19 9.35 22.59
CA ASP A 61 14.52 10.31 21.54
C ASP A 61 13.42 10.28 20.47
N PRO A 62 12.31 11.02 20.67
CA PRO A 62 11.24 11.10 19.68
C PRO A 62 11.73 11.59 18.32
N ASN A 63 12.62 12.59 18.31
CA ASN A 63 13.12 13.18 17.07
C ASN A 63 13.95 12.17 16.25
N GLY A 64 14.80 11.38 16.90
CA GLY A 64 15.51 10.27 16.27
C GLY A 64 14.59 9.19 15.71
N ALA A 65 13.42 8.99 16.33
CA ALA A 65 12.36 8.11 15.83
C ALA A 65 11.40 8.77 14.82
N GLN A 66 11.69 10.01 14.38
CA GLN A 66 10.82 10.82 13.50
C GLN A 66 9.43 11.11 14.07
N MET A 67 9.33 11.13 15.40
CA MET A 67 8.14 11.55 16.14
C MET A 67 8.35 12.97 16.67
N LEU A 68 7.26 13.75 16.72
CA LEU A 68 7.31 15.13 17.22
C LEU A 68 7.44 15.20 18.74
N ASP A 69 6.93 14.19 19.46
CA ASP A 69 6.96 14.13 20.92
C ASP A 69 6.86 12.67 21.39
N ARG A 70 7.07 12.44 22.68
CA ARG A 70 6.86 11.16 23.35
C ARG A 70 5.38 10.76 23.27
N VAL A 71 5.13 9.51 22.90
CA VAL A 71 3.77 8.96 22.79
C VAL A 71 3.48 8.02 23.96
N ASP A 72 2.31 8.19 24.57
CA ASP A 72 1.77 7.25 25.54
C ASP A 72 1.21 6.03 24.78
N ALA A 73 1.92 4.90 24.86
CA ALA A 73 1.56 3.67 24.13
C ALA A 73 0.21 3.10 24.53
N ASP A 74 -0.16 3.16 25.81
CA ASP A 74 -1.45 2.65 26.27
C ASP A 74 -2.60 3.51 25.74
N ARG A 75 -2.42 4.83 25.74
CA ARG A 75 -3.40 5.76 25.16
C ARG A 75 -3.49 5.60 23.65
N ALA A 76 -2.36 5.52 22.95
CA ALA A 76 -2.32 5.31 21.50
C ALA A 76 -2.98 3.99 21.11
N GLY A 77 -2.71 2.91 21.84
CA GLY A 77 -3.36 1.61 21.65
C GLY A 77 -4.88 1.71 21.79
N ARG A 78 -5.40 2.34 22.85
CA ARG A 78 -6.85 2.54 23.03
C ARG A 78 -7.48 3.40 21.92
N GLN A 79 -6.78 4.43 21.46
CA GLN A 79 -7.26 5.28 20.36
C GLN A 79 -7.28 4.51 19.03
N HIS A 80 -6.26 3.70 18.76
CA HIS A 80 -6.22 2.81 17.61
C HIS A 80 -7.33 1.76 17.66
N ASP A 81 -7.59 1.17 18.84
CA ASP A 81 -8.70 0.22 19.02
C ASP A 81 -10.05 0.88 18.68
N ALA A 82 -10.25 2.15 19.04
CA ALA A 82 -11.44 2.89 18.64
C ALA A 82 -11.54 3.12 17.11
N ILE A 83 -10.41 3.32 16.42
CA ILE A 83 -10.37 3.39 14.94
C ILE A 83 -10.76 2.05 14.32
N VAL A 84 -10.23 0.94 14.85
CA VAL A 84 -10.57 -0.43 14.41
C VAL A 84 -12.07 -0.69 14.55
N GLU A 85 -12.65 -0.34 15.69
CA GLU A 85 -14.09 -0.51 15.92
C GLU A 85 -14.93 0.39 15.01
N ALA A 86 -14.47 1.61 14.70
CA ALA A 86 -15.14 2.47 13.74
C ALA A 86 -15.18 1.86 12.33
N TYR A 87 -14.10 1.22 11.86
CA TYR A 87 -14.09 0.50 10.59
C TYR A 87 -15.07 -0.68 10.61
N ARG A 88 -15.02 -1.52 11.64
CA ARG A 88 -15.92 -2.68 11.80
C ARG A 88 -17.38 -2.27 11.83
N ALA A 89 -17.71 -1.21 12.56
CA ALA A 89 -19.07 -0.68 12.66
C ALA A 89 -19.62 -0.19 11.30
N ASN A 90 -18.74 0.15 10.35
CA ASN A 90 -19.11 0.55 8.98
C ASN A 90 -18.98 -0.61 7.97
N GLY A 91 -18.82 -1.85 8.42
CA GLY A 91 -18.76 -3.05 7.57
C GLY A 91 -17.45 -3.22 6.83
N THR A 92 -16.39 -2.49 7.21
CA THR A 92 -15.04 -2.68 6.67
C THR A 92 -14.36 -3.88 7.34
N GLU A 93 -13.82 -4.79 6.55
CA GLU A 93 -12.96 -5.87 7.03
C GLU A 93 -11.63 -5.29 7.52
N VAL A 94 -11.23 -5.63 8.74
CA VAL A 94 -9.99 -5.12 9.34
C VAL A 94 -8.96 -6.24 9.42
N HIS A 95 -7.87 -6.09 8.68
CA HIS A 95 -6.68 -6.93 8.79
C HIS A 95 -5.69 -6.27 9.74
N LEU A 96 -5.51 -6.85 10.93
CA LEU A 96 -4.45 -6.44 11.84
C LEU A 96 -3.21 -7.26 11.57
N ILE A 97 -2.08 -6.59 11.34
CA ILE A 97 -0.78 -7.26 11.18
C ILE A 97 -0.33 -7.75 12.55
N GLU A 98 0.10 -9.01 12.61
CA GLU A 98 0.83 -9.53 13.75
C GLU A 98 2.18 -8.82 13.86
N PRO A 99 2.48 -8.16 15.00
CA PRO A 99 3.72 -7.42 15.14
C PRO A 99 4.95 -8.32 14.90
N PRO A 100 5.95 -7.87 14.15
CA PRO A 100 7.21 -8.59 14.05
C PRO A 100 7.92 -8.64 15.42
N PRO A 101 8.93 -9.52 15.62
CA PRO A 101 9.67 -9.59 16.88
C PRO A 101 10.31 -8.27 17.35
N ALA A 102 10.63 -7.38 16.41
CA ALA A 102 11.15 -6.04 16.69
C ALA A 102 10.41 -5.03 15.80
N PRO A 103 9.22 -4.56 16.23
CA PRO A 103 8.47 -3.56 15.48
C PRO A 103 9.16 -2.20 15.56
N GLN A 104 9.02 -1.41 14.50
CA GLN A 104 9.58 -0.06 14.41
C GLN A 104 8.53 0.99 14.82
N PRO A 105 8.94 2.15 15.38
CA PRO A 105 8.00 3.13 15.94
C PRO A 105 6.95 3.65 14.93
N ASN A 106 7.33 3.79 13.65
CA ASN A 106 6.44 4.33 12.62
C ASN A 106 5.61 3.25 11.90
N GLN A 107 5.70 1.98 12.33
CA GLN A 107 5.00 0.85 11.71
C GLN A 107 3.47 1.03 11.69
N MET A 108 2.91 1.79 12.64
CA MET A 108 1.47 2.11 12.65
C MET A 108 1.02 2.96 11.45
N PHE A 109 1.93 3.69 10.79
CA PHE A 109 1.65 4.52 9.62
C PHE A 109 1.67 3.71 8.32
N MET A 110 0.78 2.72 8.22
CA MET A 110 0.71 1.77 7.11
C MET A 110 0.50 2.43 5.74
N ALA A 111 -0.16 3.60 5.69
CA ALA A 111 -0.41 4.34 4.45
C ALA A 111 0.89 4.76 3.72
N ASP A 112 2.01 4.82 4.43
CA ASP A 112 3.30 5.15 3.83
C ASP A 112 3.99 3.94 3.20
N LEU A 113 3.60 2.72 3.60
CA LEU A 113 4.38 1.51 3.34
C LEU A 113 3.96 0.79 2.05
N PHE A 114 2.86 1.19 1.43
CA PHE A 114 2.40 0.72 0.14
C PHE A 114 1.33 1.64 -0.43
N ALA A 115 1.09 1.54 -1.73
CA ALA A 115 -0.09 2.12 -2.37
C ALA A 115 -0.88 1.01 -3.08
N MET A 116 -2.20 1.07 -2.96
CA MET A 116 -3.09 0.11 -3.62
C MET A 116 -3.47 0.58 -5.02
N THR A 117 -3.69 -0.41 -5.89
CA THR A 117 -4.22 -0.26 -7.24
C THR A 117 -5.40 -1.22 -7.45
N PRO A 118 -6.12 -1.15 -8.58
CA PRO A 118 -7.17 -2.11 -8.92
C PRO A 118 -6.65 -3.54 -9.10
N GLU A 119 -5.34 -3.74 -9.29
CA GLU A 119 -4.73 -5.04 -9.59
C GLU A 119 -3.82 -5.57 -8.47
N GLY A 120 -3.56 -4.78 -7.43
CA GLY A 120 -2.67 -5.16 -6.32
C GLY A 120 -1.92 -3.96 -5.74
N ALA A 121 -0.94 -4.24 -4.88
CA ALA A 121 -0.16 -3.24 -4.19
C ALA A 121 1.16 -2.91 -4.90
N ILE A 122 1.58 -1.65 -4.81
CA ILE A 122 2.96 -1.20 -5.01
C ILE A 122 3.57 -1.04 -3.62
N LEU A 123 4.55 -1.87 -3.29
CA LEU A 123 5.25 -1.81 -2.02
C LEU A 123 6.24 -0.64 -2.01
N ALA A 124 6.17 0.18 -0.96
CA ALA A 124 7.00 1.35 -0.77
C ALA A 124 8.47 1.01 -0.49
N ARG A 125 9.31 2.05 -0.54
CA ARG A 125 10.70 2.03 -0.08
C ARG A 125 10.94 3.35 0.66
N PRO A 126 10.70 3.39 1.98
CA PRO A 126 10.78 4.62 2.77
C PRO A 126 12.09 5.37 2.52
N ALA A 127 12.01 6.70 2.43
CA ALA A 127 13.19 7.52 2.11
C ALA A 127 14.17 7.62 3.26
N SER A 128 13.67 7.53 4.49
CA SER A 128 14.50 7.59 5.68
C SER A 128 15.00 6.21 6.08
N GLU A 129 16.30 6.11 6.34
CA GLU A 129 16.91 4.89 6.90
C GLU A 129 16.32 4.50 8.25
N VAL A 130 15.79 5.46 9.02
CA VAL A 130 15.10 5.22 10.30
C VAL A 130 13.88 4.32 10.14
N ARG A 131 13.24 4.37 8.97
CA ARG A 131 12.03 3.60 8.64
C ARG A 131 12.31 2.43 7.70
N ALA A 132 13.56 2.23 7.29
CA ALA A 132 13.90 1.19 6.34
C ALA A 132 13.58 -0.20 6.92
N GLY A 133 12.95 -1.04 6.11
CA GLY A 133 12.53 -2.38 6.51
C GLY A 133 11.10 -2.46 7.07
N GLU A 134 10.42 -1.34 7.35
CA GLU A 134 8.99 -1.32 7.68
C GLU A 134 8.15 -1.91 6.53
N GLU A 135 8.59 -1.72 5.28
CA GLU A 135 7.96 -2.27 4.09
C GLU A 135 7.91 -3.81 4.11
N ARG A 136 8.81 -4.49 4.84
CA ARG A 136 8.78 -5.95 4.97
C ARG A 136 7.55 -6.42 5.73
N VAL A 137 7.16 -5.67 6.77
CA VAL A 137 5.99 -5.98 7.60
C VAL A 137 4.72 -5.72 6.81
N ALA A 138 4.67 -4.63 6.04
CA ALA A 138 3.58 -4.38 5.10
C ALA A 138 3.45 -5.49 4.05
N ALA A 139 4.55 -5.96 3.48
CA ALA A 139 4.54 -7.07 2.52
C ALA A 139 3.96 -8.36 3.11
N VAL A 140 4.29 -8.69 4.37
CA VAL A 140 3.72 -9.84 5.09
C VAL A 140 2.22 -9.67 5.28
N GLY A 141 1.78 -8.49 5.72
CA GLY A 141 0.36 -8.19 5.91
C GLY A 141 -0.45 -8.27 4.62
N LEU A 142 0.08 -7.69 3.53
CA LEU A 142 -0.53 -7.77 2.19
C LEU A 142 -0.63 -9.20 1.70
N ALA A 143 0.44 -9.99 1.83
CA ALA A 143 0.44 -11.38 1.42
C ALA A 143 -0.56 -12.22 2.23
N ALA A 144 -0.64 -12.01 3.55
CA ALA A 144 -1.60 -12.68 4.43
C ALA A 144 -3.06 -12.32 4.08
N ALA A 145 -3.30 -11.08 3.65
CA ALA A 145 -4.60 -10.63 3.15
C ALA A 145 -4.90 -11.11 1.71
N GLY A 146 -3.98 -11.86 1.09
CA GLY A 146 -4.15 -12.34 -0.29
C GLY A 146 -4.09 -11.23 -1.33
N VAL A 147 -3.34 -10.17 -1.07
CA VAL A 147 -3.15 -9.05 -2.01
C VAL A 147 -1.93 -9.33 -2.91
N PRO A 148 -2.06 -9.24 -4.25
CA PRO A 148 -0.93 -9.32 -5.16
C PRO A 148 0.02 -8.13 -4.96
N ILE A 149 1.33 -8.37 -4.97
CA ILE A 149 2.34 -7.30 -5.04
C ILE A 149 2.75 -7.14 -6.50
N LEU A 150 2.37 -6.02 -7.11
CA LEU A 150 2.68 -5.72 -8.52
C LEU A 150 4.13 -5.27 -8.68
N ARG A 151 4.64 -4.54 -7.68
CA ARG A 151 5.97 -3.95 -7.69
C ARG A 151 6.43 -3.72 -6.26
N SER A 152 7.72 -3.94 -6.02
CA SER A 152 8.43 -3.33 -4.90
C SER A 152 9.37 -2.27 -5.46
N ILE A 153 9.34 -1.06 -4.89
CA ILE A 153 10.25 0.00 -5.34
C ILE A 153 11.70 -0.40 -5.06
N SER A 154 12.54 -0.26 -6.07
CA SER A 154 13.91 -0.78 -6.09
C SER A 154 14.93 0.27 -6.53
N GLY A 155 16.22 -0.08 -6.48
CA GLY A 155 17.30 0.79 -6.94
C GLY A 155 17.54 1.95 -5.97
N THR A 156 17.74 3.15 -6.50
CA THR A 156 17.80 4.38 -5.68
C THR A 156 16.43 5.05 -5.56
N GLY A 157 15.37 4.42 -6.08
CA GLY A 157 13.99 4.85 -5.89
C GLY A 157 13.61 4.90 -4.41
N THR A 158 13.00 6.01 -4.00
CA THR A 158 12.32 6.14 -2.70
C THR A 158 10.89 6.53 -2.94
N PHE A 159 9.97 5.92 -2.20
CA PHE A 159 8.53 6.12 -2.32
C PHE A 159 7.90 5.84 -0.97
N GLU A 160 6.94 6.66 -0.59
CA GLU A 160 6.02 6.40 0.51
C GLU A 160 4.59 6.54 -0.02
N GLY A 161 3.73 5.56 0.28
CA GLY A 161 2.39 5.41 -0.29
C GLY A 161 1.49 6.64 -0.17
N ALA A 162 1.72 7.45 0.86
CA ALA A 162 1.09 8.73 1.11
C ALA A 162 1.30 9.79 0.01
N ASP A 163 2.22 9.55 -0.94
CA ASP A 163 2.43 10.42 -2.10
C ASP A 163 1.61 10.00 -3.34
N LEU A 164 0.95 8.84 -3.34
CA LEU A 164 0.06 8.41 -4.42
C LEU A 164 -1.39 8.68 -4.07
N MET A 165 -2.13 9.33 -4.98
CA MET A 165 -3.54 9.68 -4.77
C MET A 165 -4.38 9.41 -6.00
N TRP A 166 -5.51 8.73 -5.84
CA TRP A 166 -6.46 8.49 -6.93
C TRP A 166 -7.36 9.71 -7.18
N LEU A 167 -7.30 10.30 -8.37
CA LEU A 167 -8.24 11.34 -8.79
C LEU A 167 -9.50 10.75 -9.44
N SER A 168 -9.32 9.66 -10.18
CA SER A 168 -10.39 8.90 -10.81
C SER A 168 -9.90 7.47 -11.06
N SER A 169 -10.80 6.57 -11.45
CA SER A 169 -10.46 5.17 -11.76
C SER A 169 -9.44 4.99 -12.90
N THR A 170 -9.03 6.06 -13.58
CA THR A 170 -8.05 6.04 -14.68
C THR A 170 -6.91 7.04 -14.50
N HIS A 171 -6.85 7.77 -13.38
CA HIS A 171 -5.85 8.82 -13.18
C HIS A 171 -5.40 8.95 -11.72
N VAL A 172 -4.08 8.96 -11.52
CA VAL A 172 -3.45 9.17 -10.21
C VAL A 172 -2.54 10.39 -10.21
N LEU A 173 -2.42 11.04 -9.06
CA LEU A 173 -1.33 11.97 -8.75
C LEU A 173 -0.22 11.21 -8.01
N VAL A 174 1.03 11.56 -8.30
CA VAL A 174 2.18 11.13 -7.49
C VAL A 174 3.02 12.34 -7.11
N GLY A 175 3.15 12.57 -5.80
CA GLY A 175 3.97 13.62 -5.22
C GLY A 175 5.47 13.36 -5.45
N ARG A 176 6.20 14.34 -5.94
CA ARG A 176 7.67 14.39 -5.89
C ARG A 176 8.08 15.32 -4.78
N GLY A 177 8.92 14.84 -3.86
CA GLY A 177 9.43 15.67 -2.78
C GLY A 177 10.50 14.96 -1.98
N LEU A 178 10.46 15.18 -0.66
CA LEU A 178 11.43 14.64 0.29
C LEU A 178 11.39 13.11 0.38
N ARG A 179 10.19 12.52 0.24
CA ARG A 179 9.95 11.09 0.49
C ARG A 179 9.84 10.27 -0.79
N THR A 180 9.35 10.88 -1.86
CA THR A 180 9.17 10.23 -3.16
C THR A 180 10.01 10.91 -4.25
N ASN A 181 10.88 10.14 -4.91
CA ASN A 181 11.83 10.65 -5.90
C ASN A 181 11.46 10.27 -7.36
N THR A 182 12.16 10.87 -8.33
CA THR A 182 11.87 10.66 -9.77
C THR A 182 11.96 9.19 -10.17
N GLU A 183 12.97 8.45 -9.72
CA GLU A 183 13.16 7.05 -10.11
C GLU A 183 12.02 6.16 -9.62
N ALA A 184 11.50 6.40 -8.41
CA ALA A 184 10.34 5.67 -7.95
C ALA A 184 9.07 6.05 -8.71
N ILE A 185 8.90 7.33 -9.06
CA ILE A 185 7.79 7.79 -9.89
C ILE A 185 7.82 7.10 -11.26
N ASP A 186 8.99 6.99 -11.89
CA ASP A 186 9.13 6.30 -13.19
C ASP A 186 8.70 4.83 -13.07
N GLN A 187 9.10 4.14 -12.00
CA GLN A 187 8.64 2.76 -11.72
C GLN A 187 7.11 2.68 -11.49
N ILE A 188 6.52 3.67 -10.83
CA ILE A 188 5.06 3.74 -10.60
C ILE A 188 4.34 4.00 -11.93
N VAL A 189 4.85 4.89 -12.78
CA VAL A 189 4.30 5.18 -14.11
C VAL A 189 4.23 3.91 -14.94
N ASP A 190 5.28 3.09 -14.93
CA ASP A 190 5.29 1.80 -15.64
C ASP A 190 4.18 0.86 -15.15
N VAL A 191 4.01 0.74 -13.83
CA VAL A 191 2.94 -0.10 -13.24
C VAL A 191 1.56 0.43 -13.60
N MET A 192 1.34 1.74 -13.48
CA MET A 192 0.05 2.38 -13.79
C MET A 192 -0.30 2.24 -15.27
N ALA A 193 0.67 2.46 -16.17
CA ALA A 193 0.47 2.30 -17.60
C ALA A 193 0.08 0.87 -17.97
N ALA A 194 0.70 -0.14 -17.34
CA ALA A 194 0.39 -1.55 -17.56
C ALA A 194 -1.07 -1.91 -17.21
N ILE A 195 -1.69 -1.18 -16.28
CA ILE A 195 -3.09 -1.40 -15.87
C ILE A 195 -4.07 -0.36 -16.44
N GLY A 196 -3.63 0.43 -17.43
CA GLY A 196 -4.45 1.41 -18.15
C GLY A 196 -4.72 2.71 -17.38
N VAL A 197 -3.87 3.05 -16.41
CA VAL A 197 -3.99 4.23 -15.56
C VAL A 197 -2.91 5.25 -15.92
N THR A 198 -3.31 6.51 -16.01
CA THR A 198 -2.42 7.63 -16.30
C THR A 198 -1.94 8.29 -15.02
N THR A 199 -0.70 8.80 -15.01
CA THR A 199 -0.08 9.38 -13.82
C THR A 199 0.32 10.82 -14.08
N THR A 200 -0.08 11.73 -13.20
CA THR A 200 0.42 13.11 -13.15
C THR A 200 1.36 13.27 -11.96
N ARG A 201 2.59 13.70 -12.23
CA ARG A 201 3.55 14.08 -11.21
C ARG A 201 3.24 15.47 -10.67
N VAL A 202 3.30 15.63 -9.35
CA VAL A 202 3.10 16.91 -8.67
C VAL A 202 4.30 17.21 -7.79
N ASP A 203 4.92 18.38 -7.97
CA ASP A 203 6.05 18.78 -7.13
C ASP A 203 5.58 19.36 -5.80
N LEU A 204 6.11 18.83 -4.71
CA LEU A 204 5.76 19.26 -3.36
C LEU A 204 6.66 20.42 -2.89
N PRO A 205 6.11 21.42 -2.19
CA PRO A 205 6.91 22.47 -1.55
C PRO A 205 7.91 21.90 -0.55
N ILE A 206 9.05 22.60 -0.38
CA ILE A 206 10.06 22.26 0.63
C ILE A 206 9.42 22.20 2.02
N GLY A 207 9.77 21.16 2.80
CA GLY A 207 9.23 20.95 4.14
C GLY A 207 7.93 20.14 4.17
N THR A 208 7.32 19.87 3.02
CA THR A 208 6.17 18.95 2.91
C THR A 208 6.66 17.52 3.05
N MET A 209 6.05 16.74 3.96
CA MET A 209 6.35 15.31 4.06
C MET A 209 5.73 14.54 2.89
N HIS A 210 4.42 14.70 2.66
CA HIS A 210 3.66 13.97 1.64
C HIS A 210 2.59 14.80 0.96
N LEU A 211 2.18 14.36 -0.25
CA LEU A 211 1.02 14.88 -0.97
C LEU A 211 -0.27 14.78 -0.14
N MET A 212 -0.49 13.68 0.58
CA MET A 212 -1.67 13.48 1.43
C MET A 212 -1.83 14.58 2.52
N GLY A 213 -0.74 15.22 2.96
CA GLY A 213 -0.80 16.34 3.89
C GLY A 213 -1.24 17.66 3.25
N MET A 214 -1.15 17.77 1.92
CA MET A 214 -1.45 18.98 1.15
C MET A 214 -2.80 18.92 0.43
N LEU A 215 -3.23 17.72 0.05
CA LEU A 215 -4.45 17.48 -0.70
C LEU A 215 -5.11 16.19 -0.20
N ARG A 216 -6.43 16.18 -0.08
CA ARG A 216 -7.25 14.99 0.16
C ARG A 216 -8.51 15.06 -0.68
N ILE A 217 -8.78 14.02 -1.45
CA ILE A 217 -10.07 13.83 -2.11
C ILE A 217 -11.04 13.23 -1.10
N LEU A 218 -12.21 13.85 -0.94
CA LEU A 218 -13.25 13.42 0.00
C LEU A 218 -14.48 12.85 -0.73
N ASP A 219 -14.77 13.36 -1.93
CA ASP A 219 -15.85 12.88 -2.80
C ASP A 219 -15.48 13.14 -4.27
N ARG A 220 -16.34 12.71 -5.20
CA ARG A 220 -16.19 12.85 -6.66
C ARG A 220 -15.86 14.27 -7.12
N ASP A 221 -16.37 15.27 -6.42
CA ASP A 221 -16.24 16.70 -6.71
C ASP A 221 -15.80 17.52 -5.49
N LEU A 222 -15.28 16.87 -4.44
CA LEU A 222 -14.87 17.51 -3.20
C LEU A 222 -13.45 17.12 -2.81
N ALA A 223 -12.61 18.13 -2.60
CA ALA A 223 -11.28 17.98 -2.04
C ALA A 223 -11.03 19.01 -0.94
N VAL A 224 -10.19 18.64 0.03
CA VAL A 224 -9.61 19.57 1.01
C VAL A 224 -8.14 19.73 0.66
N ALA A 225 -7.70 20.98 0.61
CA ALA A 225 -6.32 21.33 0.31
C ALA A 225 -5.77 22.28 1.37
N TRP A 226 -4.47 22.18 1.63
CA TRP A 226 -3.75 23.15 2.43
C TRP A 226 -3.79 24.52 1.72
N PRO A 227 -4.28 25.60 2.35
CA PRO A 227 -4.25 26.92 1.75
C PRO A 227 -2.79 27.37 1.65
N THR A 228 -2.30 27.48 0.42
CA THR A 228 -0.96 28.01 0.11
C THR A 228 -0.77 29.42 0.62
#